data_AF-A0A7R9YPQ4-F1
#
_entry.id   AF-A0A7R9YPQ4-F1
#
_cell.length_a   1.000
_cell.length_b   1.000
_cell.length_c   1.000
_cell.angle_alpha   90.00
_cell.angle_beta   90.00
_cell.angle_gamma   90.00
#
_symmetry.space_group_name_H-M   'P 1'
#
loop_
_entity.id
_entity.type
_entity.pdbx_description
1 polymer ?
#
loop_
_entity_poly.entity_id
_entity_poly.type
_entity_poly.pdbx_seq_one_letter_code
_entity_poly.pdbx_strand_id
1 'polypeptide(L)'
;SLSRLGNLARADGRELTPHMDDVLTFLASVTLDSGASDGELVDAVRLMTLRRSKGLEFEVVFVTHCEEGTLPSGGWAGAPLDEAIMDEERRLMYVGATRAKSRL
;
A
#
# COMPACT_ATOMS: atom_id res chain seq x y z
N SER A 1 3.82 5.68 -20.23
CA SER A 1 3.42 5.21 -18.90
C SER A 1 3.36 6.27 -17.81
N LEU A 2 4.03 7.43 -17.91
CA LEU A 2 3.78 8.58 -17.00
C LEU A 2 3.22 9.81 -17.73
N SER A 3 3.36 9.83 -19.06
CA SER A 3 2.87 10.87 -19.96
C SER A 3 1.34 10.95 -20.08
N ARG A 4 0.59 9.89 -19.76
CA ARG A 4 -0.89 9.92 -19.78
C ARG A 4 -1.49 10.54 -18.52
N LEU A 5 -0.88 10.34 -17.35
CA LEU A 5 -1.32 10.98 -16.10
C LEU A 5 -1.03 12.49 -16.13
N GLY A 6 0.11 12.89 -16.70
CA GLY A 6 0.49 14.29 -16.86
C GLY A 6 -0.38 15.08 -17.85
N ASN A 7 -1.09 14.41 -18.76
CA ASN A 7 -1.98 15.05 -19.72
C ASN A 7 -3.40 15.27 -19.16
N LEU A 8 -3.83 14.49 -18.17
CA LEU A 8 -5.13 14.69 -17.52
C LEU A 8 -5.09 15.85 -16.52
N ALA A 9 -3.94 16.08 -15.87
CA ALA A 9 -3.76 17.19 -14.93
C ALA A 9 -3.51 18.55 -15.61
N ARG A 10 -3.31 18.59 -16.94
CA ARG A 10 -3.02 19.83 -17.69
C ARG A 10 -4.22 20.39 -18.48
N ALA A 11 -5.32 19.66 -18.56
CA ALA A 11 -6.55 20.16 -19.15
C ALA A 11 -7.52 20.52 -18.03
N ASP A 12 -7.80 21.82 -17.92
CA ASP A 12 -8.76 22.44 -17.01
C ASP A 12 -8.32 22.51 -15.53
N GLY A 13 -8.00 23.73 -15.09
CA GLY A 13 -7.78 24.09 -13.68
C GLY A 13 -9.05 24.04 -12.84
N ARG A 14 -9.83 22.97 -12.98
CA ARG A 14 -10.96 22.63 -12.11
C ARG A 14 -10.50 21.56 -11.14
N GLU A 15 -10.93 21.71 -9.89
CA GLU A 15 -10.82 20.70 -8.83
C GLU A 15 -10.91 19.29 -9.41
N LEU A 16 -9.86 18.50 -9.22
CA LEU A 16 -9.85 17.07 -9.53
C LEU A 16 -10.81 16.40 -8.55
N THR A 17 -12.12 16.47 -8.83
CA THR A 17 -13.07 15.50 -8.29
C THR A 17 -12.96 14.28 -9.19
N PRO A 18 -12.20 13.23 -8.81
CA PRO A 18 -12.10 12.05 -9.65
C PRO A 18 -13.50 11.49 -9.85
N HIS A 19 -13.92 11.31 -11.11
CA HIS A 19 -15.19 10.67 -11.41
C HIS A 19 -15.12 9.24 -10.87
N MET A 20 -16.19 8.75 -10.25
CA MET A 20 -16.19 7.41 -9.63
C MET A 20 -15.82 6.32 -10.66
N ASP A 21 -16.18 6.53 -11.92
CA ASP A 21 -15.79 5.67 -13.04
C ASP A 21 -14.27 5.66 -13.32
N ASP A 22 -13.58 6.78 -13.15
CA ASP A 22 -12.12 6.86 -13.32
C ASP A 22 -11.41 6.06 -12.21
N VAL A 23 -11.91 6.16 -10.98
CA VAL A 23 -11.39 5.40 -9.83
C VAL A 23 -11.64 3.91 -10.03
N LEU A 24 -12.85 3.52 -10.42
CA LEU A 24 -13.20 2.13 -10.68
C LEU A 24 -12.38 1.55 -11.85
N THR A 25 -12.16 2.34 -12.89
CA THR A 25 -11.32 1.94 -14.04
C THR A 25 -9.87 1.76 -13.64
N PHE A 26 -9.34 2.66 -12.81
CA PHE A 26 -7.98 2.54 -12.27
C PHE A 26 -7.84 1.30 -11.38
N LEU A 27 -8.77 1.09 -10.43
CA LEU A 27 -8.76 -0.08 -9.55
C LEU A 27 -8.89 -1.39 -10.34
N ALA A 28 -9.75 -1.43 -11.37
CA ALA A 28 -9.84 -2.58 -12.27
C ALA A 28 -8.52 -2.84 -13.01
N SER A 29 -7.86 -1.79 -13.50
CA SER A 29 -6.56 -1.91 -14.18
C SER A 29 -5.46 -2.43 -13.24
N VAL A 30 -5.39 -1.94 -12.01
CA VAL A 30 -4.42 -2.38 -10.99
C VAL A 30 -4.71 -3.83 -10.56
N THR A 31 -5.99 -4.20 -10.47
CA THR A 31 -6.38 -5.57 -10.13
C THR A 31 -6.00 -6.55 -11.24
N LEU A 32 -6.18 -6.18 -12.52
CA LEU A 32 -5.71 -6.99 -13.65
C LEU A 32 -4.19 -7.15 -13.67
N ASP A 33 -3.45 -6.09 -13.33
CA ASP A 33 -1.98 -6.09 -13.32
C ASP A 33 -1.38 -6.85 -12.13
N SER A 34 -2.16 -7.03 -11.04
CA SER A 34 -1.71 -7.71 -9.82
C SER A 34 -1.39 -9.21 -9.99
N GLY A 35 -1.62 -9.77 -11.19
CA GLY A 35 -1.26 -11.12 -11.61
C GLY A 35 0.08 -11.27 -12.35
N ALA A 36 0.85 -10.19 -12.58
CA ALA A 36 2.06 -10.26 -13.39
C ALA A 36 3.34 -10.60 -12.58
N SER A 37 3.68 -11.89 -12.65
CA SER A 37 5.00 -12.54 -12.59
C SER A 37 6.04 -12.10 -11.54
N ASP A 38 6.43 -13.07 -10.71
CA ASP A 38 7.73 -13.15 -10.00
C ASP A 38 8.97 -13.19 -10.95
N GLY A 39 8.84 -12.72 -12.21
CA GLY A 39 9.66 -13.15 -13.33
C GLY A 39 10.52 -12.09 -14.04
N GLU A 40 10.33 -10.79 -13.83
CA GLU A 40 11.24 -9.79 -14.39
C GLU A 40 11.62 -8.77 -13.33
N LEU A 41 12.95 -8.62 -13.15
CA LEU A 41 13.56 -7.55 -12.37
C LEU A 41 13.37 -6.22 -13.13
N VAL A 42 12.14 -5.72 -13.17
CA VAL A 42 11.88 -4.33 -13.52
C VAL A 42 12.42 -3.46 -12.37
N ASP A 43 13.29 -2.50 -12.72
CA ASP A 43 13.76 -1.44 -11.83
C ASP A 43 12.56 -0.58 -11.40
N ALA A 44 11.88 -1.03 -10.35
CA ALA A 44 10.59 -0.49 -9.93
C ALA A 44 10.42 -0.61 -8.41
N VAL A 45 9.65 0.31 -7.85
CA VAL A 45 9.24 0.28 -6.44
C VAL A 45 8.19 -0.82 -6.24
N ARG A 46 8.41 -1.68 -5.25
CA ARG A 46 7.46 -2.74 -4.89
C ARG A 46 6.47 -2.23 -3.84
N LEU A 47 5.21 -2.05 -4.22
CA LEU A 47 4.11 -1.74 -3.31
C LEU A 47 3.38 -3.02 -2.91
N MET A 48 3.22 -3.26 -1.62
CA MET A 48 2.53 -4.44 -1.11
C MET A 48 1.96 -4.20 0.29
N THR A 49 1.06 -5.07 0.74
CA THR A 49 0.58 -5.06 2.13
C THR A 49 1.65 -5.59 3.08
N LEU A 50 1.56 -5.20 4.36
CA LEU A 50 2.50 -5.61 5.41
C LEU A 50 2.52 -7.14 5.63
N ARG A 51 1.39 -7.83 5.38
CA ARG A 51 1.31 -9.31 5.40
C ARG A 51 2.06 -9.95 4.23
N ARG A 52 2.00 -9.34 3.04
CA ARG A 52 2.62 -9.87 1.82
C ARG A 52 4.15 -9.71 1.83
N SER A 53 4.69 -8.85 2.68
CA SER A 53 6.14 -8.67 2.83
C SER A 53 6.82 -9.81 3.58
N LYS A 54 6.07 -10.70 4.24
CA LYS A 54 6.63 -11.82 5.01
C LYS A 54 7.51 -12.71 4.14
N GLY A 55 8.76 -12.90 4.57
CA GLY A 55 9.76 -13.71 3.86
C GLY A 55 10.51 -12.99 2.75
N LEU A 56 10.19 -11.73 2.48
CA LEU A 56 10.96 -10.85 1.60
C LEU A 56 11.91 -9.98 2.44
N GLU A 57 12.92 -9.40 1.81
CA GLU A 57 13.81 -8.40 2.43
C GLU A 57 14.24 -7.38 1.39
N PHE A 58 14.42 -6.12 1.82
CA PHE A 58 14.75 -4.99 0.95
C PHE A 58 15.82 -4.10 1.59
N GLU A 59 16.64 -3.43 0.78
CA GLU A 59 17.62 -2.46 1.29
C GLU A 59 16.95 -1.29 2.03
N VAL A 60 15.87 -0.77 1.44
CA VAL A 60 15.09 0.33 1.98
C VAL A 60 13.61 -0.06 1.97
N VAL A 61 12.93 0.13 3.09
CA VAL A 61 11.48 -0.06 3.23
C VAL A 61 10.86 1.24 3.69
N PHE A 62 9.71 1.60 3.12
CA PHE A 62 8.88 2.69 3.63
C PHE A 62 7.61 2.10 4.21
N VAL A 63 7.34 2.37 5.49
CA VAL A 63 6.05 2.05 6.10
C VAL A 63 5.21 3.32 6.11
N THR A 64 4.07 3.27 5.42
CA THR A 64 3.14 4.39 5.29
C THR A 64 1.95 4.22 6.24
N HIS A 65 1.24 5.32 6.55
CA HIS A 65 0.05 5.31 7.42
C HIS A 65 0.32 4.78 8.84
N CYS A 66 1.50 5.12 9.41
CA CYS A 66 1.80 4.91 10.82
C CYS A 66 1.13 5.98 11.69
N GLU A 67 -0.20 5.94 11.76
CA GLU A 67 -1.03 6.85 12.54
C GLU A 67 -1.95 6.08 13.49
N GLU A 68 -2.31 6.71 14.60
CA GLU A 68 -3.19 6.11 15.60
C GLU A 68 -4.59 5.86 15.01
N GLY A 69 -5.10 4.64 15.18
CA GLY A 69 -6.37 4.19 14.61
C GLY A 69 -6.26 3.52 13.23
N THR A 70 -5.16 3.72 12.50
CA THR A 70 -4.93 3.07 11.20
C THR A 70 -3.92 1.92 11.30
N LEU A 71 -2.84 2.09 12.08
CA LEU A 71 -1.85 1.05 12.35
C LEU A 71 -1.30 1.18 13.79
N PRO A 72 -1.56 0.23 14.72
CA PRO A 72 -2.39 -0.98 14.57
C PRO A 72 -3.80 -0.62 14.10
N SER A 73 -4.40 -1.42 13.20
CA SER A 73 -5.77 -1.16 12.79
C SER A 73 -6.65 -1.36 14.01
N GLY A 74 -7.02 -0.24 14.64
CA GLY A 74 -7.92 -0.25 15.76
C GLY A 74 -9.18 -0.93 15.24
N GLY A 75 -9.49 -2.13 15.75
CA GLY A 75 -10.60 -2.95 15.25
C GLY A 75 -11.82 -2.08 14.96
N TRP A 76 -12.54 -2.39 13.87
CA TRP A 76 -13.66 -1.62 13.32
C TRP A 76 -14.29 -0.69 14.36
N ALA A 77 -14.17 0.63 14.14
CA ALA A 77 -14.68 1.71 14.97
C ALA A 77 -15.94 1.30 15.78
N GLY A 78 -15.74 0.86 17.03
CA GLY A 78 -16.83 0.47 17.94
C GLY A 78 -16.68 -0.87 18.67
N ALA A 79 -15.74 -1.74 18.29
CA ALA A 79 -15.49 -2.99 19.04
C ALA A 79 -14.35 -2.80 20.07
N PRO A 80 -14.48 -3.32 21.31
CA PRO A 80 -13.36 -3.37 22.24
C PRO A 80 -12.23 -4.17 21.59
N LEU A 81 -11.03 -3.61 21.65
CA LEU A 81 -9.83 -4.21 21.09
C LEU A 81 -9.55 -5.54 21.81
N ASP A 82 -9.75 -6.65 21.10
CA ASP A 82 -9.26 -7.94 21.54
C ASP A 82 -7.74 -7.87 21.62
N GLU A 83 -7.19 -8.15 22.80
CA GLU A 83 -5.76 -8.13 23.06
C GLU A 83 -4.99 -9.05 22.10
N ALA A 84 -5.59 -10.18 21.71
CA ALA A 84 -5.00 -11.11 20.75
C ALA A 84 -4.87 -10.49 19.34
N ILE A 85 -5.83 -9.67 18.92
CA ILE A 85 -5.76 -8.96 17.63
C ILE A 85 -4.64 -7.93 17.70
N MET A 86 -4.59 -7.15 18.78
CA MET A 86 -3.56 -6.16 19.01
C MET A 86 -2.14 -6.74 19.04
N ASP A 87 -1.97 -7.94 19.62
CA ASP A 87 -0.69 -8.66 19.60
C ASP A 87 -0.29 -9.09 18.19
N GLU A 88 -1.22 -9.60 17.38
CA GLU A 88 -0.93 -9.97 16.00
C GLU A 88 -0.59 -8.75 15.13
N GLU A 89 -1.24 -7.61 15.37
CA GLU A 89 -0.90 -6.37 14.66
C GLU A 89 0.47 -5.80 15.04
N ARG A 90 0.82 -5.83 16.34
CA ARG A 90 2.18 -5.52 16.80
C ARG A 90 3.21 -6.43 16.14
N ARG A 91 2.90 -7.73 16.08
CA ARG A 91 3.77 -8.71 15.41
C ARG A 91 3.90 -8.44 13.92
N LEU A 92 2.80 -8.08 13.25
CA LEU A 92 2.84 -7.71 11.84
C LEU A 92 3.75 -6.50 11.65
N MET A 93 3.56 -5.42 12.41
CA MET A 93 4.41 -4.23 12.33
C MET A 93 5.90 -4.56 12.56
N TYR A 94 6.20 -5.40 13.55
CA TYR A 94 7.55 -5.90 13.78
C TYR A 94 8.12 -6.67 12.58
N VAL A 95 7.34 -7.58 12.00
CA VAL A 95 7.74 -8.29 10.78
C VAL A 95 7.99 -7.30 9.65
N GLY A 96 7.11 -6.31 9.43
CA GLY A 96 7.28 -5.27 8.41
C GLY A 96 8.55 -4.44 8.60
N ALA A 97 8.81 -3.97 9.82
CA ALA A 97 10.00 -3.19 10.15
C ALA A 97 11.30 -3.98 9.92
N THR A 98 11.30 -5.28 10.27
CA THR A 98 12.46 -6.18 10.06
C THR A 98 12.66 -6.60 8.60
N ARG A 99 11.83 -6.12 7.66
CA ARG A 99 12.08 -6.33 6.22
C ARG A 99 13.15 -5.39 5.66
N ALA A 100 13.45 -4.29 6.35
CA ALA A 100 14.50 -3.35 5.98
C ALA A 100 15.88 -3.87 6.43
N LYS A 101 16.86 -3.87 5.52
CA LYS A 101 18.26 -4.19 5.84
C LYS A 101 19.06 -2.97 6.27
N SER A 102 18.92 -1.87 5.52
CA SER A 102 19.76 -0.69 5.68
C SER A 102 18.96 0.50 6.22
N ARG A 103 17.72 0.70 5.75
CA ARG A 103 16.90 1.85 6.17
C ARG A 103 15.40 1.55 6.18
N LEU A 104 14.73 2.05 7.22
CA LEU A 104 13.28 2.11 7.39
C LEU A 104 12.80 3.57 7.36
#